data_AF-H6L4A6-F1
#
_entry.id   AF-H6L4A6-F1
#
_cell.length_a   1.000
_cell.length_b   1.000
_cell.length_c   1.000
_cell.angle_alpha   90.00
_cell.angle_beta   90.00
_cell.angle_gamma   90.00
#
_symmetry.space_group_name_H-M   'P 1'
#
loop_
_entity.id
_entity.type
_entity.pdbx_description
1 polymer ?
#
loop_
_entity_poly.entity_id
_entity_poly.type
_entity_poly.pdbx_seq_one_letter_code
_entity_poly.pdbx_strand_id
1 'polypeptide(L)'
;MTDLYPFLGQSPNRPFFELLLKYQNPQAAEWAWTQISQNDNWPGGWMLRLWLWQGGYKTEEEVGSLDLNSQTNFWMDLVEACRLLDLWQSELKQTKAAQDLAYRILPLLNFAANFLVQNKENKKLEEVAELRDWLLYMACYFEDRKDKEGELSMRYARLLLSQHFFSHAPQLIGPDMIGVAKNLEEFGLNDKALAFFQAVISDFEPLYAVLAKLPKRSLEEKLQLWALKEAFLGQNRLAQTDLPAYFEQFEALLRD
;
A
#
# COMPACT_ATOMS: atom_id res chain seq x y z
N MET A 1 20.42 -14.99 12.64
CA MET A 1 19.07 -15.58 12.62
C MET A 1 18.33 -14.92 11.49
N THR A 2 18.05 -15.65 10.41
CA THR A 2 17.21 -15.15 9.32
C THR A 2 15.82 -14.95 9.88
N ASP A 3 15.26 -13.74 9.77
CA ASP A 3 13.89 -13.51 10.23
C ASP A 3 12.96 -14.41 9.42
N LEU A 4 12.23 -15.30 10.10
CA LEU A 4 11.35 -16.27 9.44
C LEU A 4 10.15 -15.58 8.80
N TYR A 5 9.87 -14.33 9.18
CA TYR A 5 8.71 -13.57 8.76
C TYR A 5 9.14 -12.12 8.45
N PRO A 6 9.45 -11.79 7.18
CA PRO A 6 9.97 -10.49 6.78
C PRO A 6 9.07 -9.30 7.17
N PHE A 7 7.76 -9.52 7.33
CA PHE A 7 6.78 -8.50 7.71
C PHE A 7 6.83 -8.10 9.19
N LEU A 8 7.48 -8.89 10.07
CA LEU A 8 7.52 -8.64 11.51
C LEU A 8 8.52 -7.56 11.93
N GLY A 9 9.55 -7.29 11.12
CA GLY A 9 10.49 -6.17 11.29
C GLY A 9 10.81 -5.79 12.75
N GLN A 10 10.70 -4.49 13.05
CA GLN A 10 10.80 -3.91 14.40
C GLN A 10 9.43 -3.75 15.08
N SER A 11 8.46 -4.62 14.79
CA SER A 11 7.13 -4.52 15.38
C SER A 11 7.17 -4.59 16.92
N PRO A 12 6.52 -3.66 17.64
CA PRO A 12 6.36 -3.76 19.09
C PRO A 12 5.52 -4.97 19.50
N ASN A 13 4.69 -5.51 18.59
CA ASN A 13 3.87 -6.69 18.82
C ASN A 13 4.47 -7.96 18.19
N ARG A 14 5.76 -7.95 17.86
CA ARG A 14 6.47 -9.15 17.39
C ARG A 14 6.22 -10.39 18.28
N PRO A 15 6.27 -10.32 19.63
CA PRO A 15 5.96 -11.48 20.46
C PRO A 15 4.54 -12.02 20.26
N PHE A 16 3.55 -11.14 20.09
CA PHE A 16 2.17 -11.53 19.78
C PHE A 16 2.07 -12.27 18.46
N PHE A 17 2.66 -11.74 17.39
CA PHE A 17 2.62 -12.40 16.09
C PHE A 17 3.35 -13.75 16.11
N GLU A 18 4.50 -13.85 16.78
CA GLU A 18 5.21 -15.11 16.96
C GLU A 18 4.37 -16.14 17.74
N LEU A 19 3.61 -15.70 18.76
CA LEU A 19 2.68 -16.55 19.49
C LEU A 19 1.53 -17.03 18.60
N LEU A 20 0.93 -16.14 17.80
CA LEU A 20 -0.12 -16.51 16.85
C LEU A 20 0.32 -17.56 15.83
N LEU A 21 1.57 -17.45 15.36
CA LEU A 21 2.15 -18.37 14.39
C LEU A 21 2.49 -19.74 15.02
N LYS A 22 2.94 -19.77 16.27
CA LYS A 22 3.39 -21.00 16.95
C LYS A 22 2.28 -21.76 17.66
N TYR A 23 1.34 -21.04 18.25
CA TYR A 23 0.34 -21.59 19.16
C TYR A 23 -1.03 -21.10 18.73
N GLN A 24 -1.97 -22.02 18.54
CA GLN A 24 -3.36 -21.66 18.37
C GLN A 24 -3.80 -20.91 19.63
N ASN A 25 -3.92 -19.59 19.51
CA ASN A 25 -4.91 -18.64 20.04
C ASN A 25 -4.88 -18.18 21.53
N PRO A 26 -5.00 -19.00 22.61
CA PRO A 26 -5.12 -18.47 23.99
C PRO A 26 -3.87 -17.78 24.55
N GLN A 27 -2.66 -18.24 24.22
CA GLN A 27 -1.43 -17.59 24.73
C GLN A 27 -1.20 -16.22 24.09
N ALA A 28 -1.53 -16.07 22.81
CA ALA A 28 -1.50 -14.78 22.14
C ALA A 28 -2.53 -13.82 22.75
N ALA A 29 -3.73 -14.32 23.09
CA ALA A 29 -4.76 -13.54 23.78
C ALA A 29 -4.34 -13.09 25.18
N GLU A 30 -3.76 -13.97 25.98
CA GLU A 30 -3.26 -13.63 27.32
C GLU A 30 -2.14 -12.58 27.25
N TRP A 31 -1.20 -12.74 26.32
CA TRP A 31 -0.14 -11.77 26.10
C TRP A 31 -0.71 -10.41 25.68
N ALA A 32 -1.60 -10.40 24.69
CA ALA A 32 -2.22 -9.17 24.18
C ALA A 32 -2.98 -8.43 25.28
N TRP A 33 -3.79 -9.14 26.06
CA TRP A 33 -4.52 -8.57 27.19
C TRP A 33 -3.59 -8.00 28.25
N THR A 34 -2.49 -8.70 28.55
CA THR A 34 -1.48 -8.23 29.52
C THR A 34 -0.87 -6.91 29.08
N GLN A 35 -0.52 -6.74 27.79
CA GLN A 35 0.08 -5.49 27.32
C GLN A 35 -0.89 -4.32 27.41
N ILE A 36 -2.12 -4.50 26.90
CA ILE A 36 -3.09 -3.39 26.85
C ILE A 36 -3.67 -3.02 28.22
N SER A 37 -3.68 -3.94 29.19
CA SER A 37 -4.13 -3.66 30.57
C SER A 37 -3.04 -3.01 31.43
N GLN A 38 -1.75 -3.22 31.12
CA GLN A 38 -0.64 -2.57 31.81
C GLN A 38 -0.33 -1.18 31.26
N ASN A 39 -0.62 -0.95 29.97
CA ASN A 39 -0.42 0.33 29.30
C ASN A 39 -1.52 0.57 28.27
N ASP A 40 -2.45 1.46 28.60
CA ASP A 40 -3.56 1.80 27.69
C ASP A 40 -3.09 2.35 26.34
N ASN A 41 -1.90 2.96 26.29
CA ASN A 41 -1.27 3.52 25.10
C ASN A 41 -0.21 2.59 24.49
N TRP A 42 -0.30 1.28 24.71
CA TRP A 42 0.64 0.32 24.13
C TRP A 42 0.73 0.51 22.59
N PRO A 43 1.93 0.56 22.00
CA PRO A 43 2.09 0.72 20.56
C PRO A 43 1.46 -0.46 19.77
N GLY A 44 0.48 -0.18 18.91
CA GLY A 44 -0.30 -1.24 18.26
C GLY A 44 -1.40 -1.84 19.14
N GLY A 45 -1.66 -1.24 20.31
CA GLY A 45 -2.68 -1.68 21.25
C GLY A 45 -4.10 -1.68 20.68
N TRP A 46 -4.42 -0.79 19.74
CA TRP A 46 -5.72 -0.84 19.05
C TRP A 46 -5.87 -2.11 18.21
N MET A 47 -4.81 -2.51 17.49
CA MET A 47 -4.82 -3.76 16.72
C MET A 47 -5.04 -4.96 17.65
N LEU A 48 -4.38 -4.98 18.82
CA LEU A 48 -4.57 -6.02 19.82
C LEU A 48 -6.01 -6.04 20.38
N ARG A 49 -6.59 -4.87 20.71
CA ARG A 49 -7.98 -4.73 21.16
C ARG A 49 -8.96 -5.26 20.11
N LEU A 50 -8.76 -4.89 18.84
CA LEU A 50 -9.57 -5.35 17.73
C LEU A 50 -9.49 -6.87 17.57
N TRP A 51 -8.29 -7.42 17.63
CA TRP A 51 -8.07 -8.86 17.53
C TRP A 51 -8.72 -9.64 18.67
N LEU A 52 -8.57 -9.17 19.92
CA LEU A 52 -9.18 -9.79 21.10
C LEU A 52 -10.71 -9.84 21.01
N TRP A 53 -11.31 -8.75 20.52
CA TRP A 53 -12.75 -8.67 20.31
C TRP A 53 -13.22 -9.58 19.16
N GLN A 54 -12.59 -9.50 17.99
CA GLN A 54 -12.96 -10.31 16.83
C GLN A 54 -12.74 -11.81 17.07
N GLY A 55 -11.71 -12.16 17.85
CA GLY A 55 -11.43 -13.54 18.26
C GLY A 55 -12.37 -14.07 19.34
N GLY A 56 -13.26 -13.25 19.91
CA GLY A 56 -14.17 -13.63 20.99
C GLY A 56 -13.47 -13.87 22.33
N TYR A 57 -12.23 -13.40 22.50
CA TYR A 57 -11.48 -13.50 23.75
C TYR A 57 -11.95 -12.48 24.79
N LYS A 58 -12.51 -11.37 24.32
CA LYS A 58 -12.97 -10.24 25.12
C LYS A 58 -14.22 -9.63 24.53
N THR A 59 -15.07 -9.07 25.39
CA THR A 59 -16.22 -8.26 24.96
C THR A 59 -15.77 -6.88 24.50
N GLU A 60 -16.64 -6.16 23.77
CA GLU A 60 -16.40 -4.77 23.37
C GLU A 60 -16.19 -3.85 24.59
N GLU A 61 -16.97 -4.08 25.65
CA GLU A 61 -16.85 -3.36 26.93
C GLU A 61 -15.48 -3.58 27.58
N GLU A 62 -14.94 -4.80 27.53
CA GLU A 62 -13.63 -5.12 28.10
C GLU A 62 -12.48 -4.49 27.31
N VAL A 63 -12.54 -4.50 25.97
CA VAL A 63 -11.46 -3.96 25.14
C VAL A 63 -11.52 -2.44 24.99
N GLY A 64 -12.64 -1.80 25.34
CA GLY A 64 -12.83 -0.36 25.26
C GLY A 64 -12.99 0.16 23.83
N SER A 65 -12.61 1.42 23.60
CA SER A 65 -12.83 2.08 22.30
C SER A 65 -12.08 1.39 21.16
N LEU A 66 -12.83 0.97 20.14
CA LEU A 66 -12.33 0.49 18.86
C LEU A 66 -12.35 1.58 17.77
N ASP A 67 -12.57 2.84 18.15
CA ASP A 67 -12.40 3.99 17.26
C ASP A 67 -10.92 4.39 17.18
N LEU A 68 -10.31 4.09 16.03
CA LEU A 68 -8.88 4.34 15.80
C LEU A 68 -8.56 5.85 15.77
N ASN A 69 -9.50 6.70 15.36
CA ASN A 69 -9.26 8.13 15.24
C ASN A 69 -9.05 8.82 16.60
N SER A 70 -9.46 8.17 17.69
CA SER A 70 -9.28 8.64 19.06
C SER A 70 -7.92 8.26 19.67
N GLN A 71 -7.09 7.48 18.95
CA GLN A 71 -5.87 6.89 19.51
C GLN A 71 -4.66 7.82 19.37
N THR A 72 -3.87 7.91 20.44
CA THR A 72 -2.62 8.66 20.52
C THR A 72 -1.54 8.13 19.56
N ASN A 73 -1.56 6.83 19.27
CA ASN A 73 -0.58 6.14 18.42
C ASN A 73 -1.17 5.64 17.08
N PHE A 74 -2.17 6.35 16.55
CA PHE A 74 -2.89 6.05 15.29
C PHE A 74 -2.02 5.42 14.19
N TRP A 75 -0.84 5.99 13.92
CA TRP A 75 0.09 5.52 12.90
C TRP A 75 0.58 4.10 13.13
N MET A 76 1.08 3.82 14.33
CA MET A 76 1.59 2.51 14.69
C MET A 76 0.46 1.48 14.69
N ASP A 77 -0.69 1.84 15.23
CA ASP A 77 -1.88 0.98 15.26
C ASP A 77 -2.36 0.60 13.86
N LEU A 78 -2.38 1.54 12.92
CA LEU A 78 -2.78 1.30 11.54
C LEU A 78 -1.82 0.35 10.82
N VAL A 79 -0.50 0.56 10.98
CA VAL A 79 0.53 -0.30 10.39
C VAL A 79 0.47 -1.71 10.98
N GLU A 80 0.30 -1.84 12.30
CA GLU A 80 0.19 -3.13 12.98
C GLU A 80 -1.08 -3.90 12.54
N ALA A 81 -2.17 -3.19 12.26
CA ALA A 81 -3.35 -3.79 11.69
C ALA A 81 -3.13 -4.28 10.24
N CYS A 82 -2.35 -3.58 9.44
CA CYS A 82 -1.96 -4.05 8.11
C CYS A 82 -1.10 -5.32 8.20
N ARG A 83 -0.18 -5.40 9.17
CA ARG A 83 0.60 -6.63 9.46
C ARG A 83 -0.29 -7.79 9.86
N LEU A 84 -1.28 -7.56 10.73
CA LEU A 84 -2.24 -8.58 11.13
C LEU A 84 -3.07 -9.06 9.93
N LEU A 85 -3.52 -8.16 9.06
CA LEU A 85 -4.23 -8.50 7.84
C LEU A 85 -3.38 -9.41 6.95
N ASP A 86 -2.12 -9.04 6.71
CA ASP A 86 -1.22 -9.86 5.90
C ASP A 86 -1.03 -11.24 6.52
N LEU A 87 -0.73 -11.31 7.83
CA LEU A 87 -0.60 -12.57 8.55
C LEU A 87 -1.85 -13.46 8.41
N TRP A 88 -3.05 -12.88 8.55
CA TRP A 88 -4.30 -13.62 8.40
C TRP A 88 -4.51 -14.13 6.98
N GLN A 89 -4.12 -13.36 5.96
CA GLN A 89 -4.27 -13.73 4.56
C GLN A 89 -3.21 -14.76 4.11
N SER A 90 -1.95 -14.53 4.42
CA SER A 90 -0.80 -15.27 3.88
C SER A 90 -0.49 -16.54 4.66
N GLU A 91 -0.46 -16.47 5.99
CA GLU A 91 -0.01 -17.59 6.85
C GLU A 91 -1.17 -18.34 7.49
N LEU A 92 -2.11 -17.62 8.13
CA LEU A 92 -3.16 -18.23 8.96
C LEU A 92 -4.42 -18.62 8.16
N LYS A 93 -4.52 -18.19 6.90
CA LYS A 93 -5.64 -18.48 5.97
C LYS A 93 -7.03 -18.13 6.52
N GLN A 94 -7.11 -17.07 7.35
CA GLN A 94 -8.37 -16.58 7.93
C GLN A 94 -9.05 -15.55 7.01
N THR A 95 -9.46 -15.98 5.83
CA THR A 95 -9.92 -15.08 4.74
C THR A 95 -11.04 -14.13 5.15
N LYS A 96 -12.02 -14.60 5.95
CA LYS A 96 -13.14 -13.75 6.41
C LYS A 96 -12.67 -12.66 7.38
N ALA A 97 -11.85 -13.02 8.37
CA ALA A 97 -11.30 -12.06 9.32
C ALA A 97 -10.40 -11.02 8.62
N ALA A 98 -9.57 -11.47 7.67
CA ALA A 98 -8.77 -10.59 6.83
C ALA A 98 -9.65 -9.63 6.01
N GLN A 99 -10.76 -10.11 5.44
CA GLN A 99 -11.71 -9.27 4.71
C GLN A 99 -12.39 -8.23 5.61
N ASP A 100 -12.92 -8.65 6.75
CA ASP A 100 -13.57 -7.75 7.69
C ASP A 100 -12.60 -6.66 8.18
N LEU A 101 -11.33 -7.03 8.43
CA LEU A 101 -10.27 -6.07 8.77
C LEU A 101 -9.93 -5.14 7.61
N ALA A 102 -9.81 -5.66 6.39
CA ALA A 102 -9.49 -4.89 5.19
C ALA A 102 -10.46 -3.73 4.98
N TYR A 103 -11.76 -4.00 5.06
CA TYR A 103 -12.79 -2.99 4.91
C TYR A 103 -12.83 -2.00 6.09
N ARG A 104 -12.42 -2.44 7.28
CA ARG A 104 -12.30 -1.53 8.44
C ARG A 104 -11.13 -0.56 8.31
N ILE A 105 -10.00 -1.01 7.76
CA ILE A 105 -8.79 -0.16 7.62
C ILE A 105 -8.76 0.65 6.33
N LEU A 106 -9.48 0.27 5.26
CA LEU A 106 -9.55 1.01 4.00
C LEU A 106 -9.83 2.52 4.20
N PRO A 107 -10.89 2.95 4.92
CA PRO A 107 -11.15 4.38 5.12
C PRO A 107 -10.05 5.05 5.97
N LEU A 108 -9.43 4.31 6.88
CA LEU A 108 -8.36 4.81 7.77
C LEU A 108 -7.06 5.04 7.00
N LEU A 109 -6.71 4.15 6.07
CA LEU A 109 -5.57 4.30 5.16
C LEU A 109 -5.73 5.49 4.22
N ASN A 110 -6.93 5.71 3.69
CA ASN A 110 -7.23 6.92 2.92
C ASN A 110 -7.09 8.19 3.76
N PHE A 111 -7.69 8.20 4.95
CA PHE A 111 -7.58 9.32 5.87
C PHE A 111 -6.12 9.62 6.21
N ALA A 112 -5.36 8.59 6.55
CA ALA A 112 -3.93 8.66 6.82
C ALA A 112 -3.16 9.34 5.67
N ALA A 113 -3.34 8.87 4.43
CA ALA A 113 -2.65 9.45 3.28
C ALA A 113 -2.96 10.95 3.10
N ASN A 114 -4.24 11.33 3.21
CA ASN A 114 -4.65 12.74 3.12
C ASN A 114 -4.11 13.58 4.28
N PHE A 115 -4.14 13.04 5.50
CA PHE A 115 -3.64 13.73 6.68
C PHE A 115 -2.15 14.04 6.54
N LEU A 116 -1.33 13.09 6.08
CA LEU A 116 0.10 13.32 5.86
C LEU A 116 0.35 14.43 4.83
N VAL A 117 -0.39 14.40 3.73
CA VAL A 117 -0.28 15.40 2.66
C VAL A 117 -0.61 16.81 3.16
N GLN A 118 -1.57 16.95 4.06
CA GLN A 118 -1.95 18.23 4.67
C GLN A 118 -0.98 18.68 5.78
N ASN A 119 -0.27 17.75 6.43
CA ASN A 119 0.56 18.02 7.62
C ASN A 119 2.04 17.66 7.40
N LYS A 120 2.61 18.09 6.26
CA LYS A 120 3.94 17.68 5.78
C LYS A 120 5.12 17.97 6.72
N GLU A 121 5.05 19.01 7.54
CA GLU A 121 6.22 19.60 8.21
C GLU A 121 6.85 18.72 9.31
N ASN A 122 6.19 17.62 9.72
CA ASN A 122 6.58 16.88 10.94
C ASN A 122 6.73 15.37 10.76
N LYS A 123 6.91 14.86 9.54
CA LYS A 123 6.86 13.41 9.28
C LYS A 123 8.15 12.85 8.72
N LYS A 124 8.59 11.73 9.32
CA LYS A 124 9.74 10.95 8.90
C LYS A 124 9.40 10.28 7.56
N LEU A 125 10.27 10.42 6.57
CA LEU A 125 10.04 9.87 5.23
C LEU A 125 9.88 8.35 5.24
N GLU A 126 10.52 7.68 6.20
CA GLU A 126 10.41 6.23 6.42
C GLU A 126 8.98 5.80 6.75
N GLU A 127 8.25 6.57 7.57
CA GLU A 127 6.86 6.29 7.93
C GLU A 127 5.94 6.46 6.70
N VAL A 128 6.21 7.45 5.86
CA VAL A 128 5.46 7.68 4.62
C VAL A 128 5.73 6.56 3.62
N ALA A 129 6.98 6.11 3.51
CA ALA A 129 7.36 5.00 2.65
C ALA A 129 6.68 3.68 3.07
N GLU A 130 6.66 3.39 4.38
CA GLU A 130 5.97 2.20 4.91
C GLU A 130 4.46 2.24 4.61
N LEU A 131 3.79 3.37 4.86
CA LEU A 131 2.37 3.52 4.51
C LEU A 131 2.13 3.34 3.01
N ARG A 132 3.01 3.89 2.18
CA ARG A 132 2.93 3.77 0.72
C ARG A 132 2.93 2.29 0.31
N ASP A 133 3.79 1.48 0.90
CA ASP A 133 3.87 0.05 0.62
C ASP A 133 2.62 -0.72 1.10
N TRP A 134 2.08 -0.36 2.26
CA TRP A 134 0.80 -0.91 2.71
C TRP A 134 -0.37 -0.53 1.78
N LEU A 135 -0.38 0.68 1.23
CA LEU A 135 -1.39 1.07 0.25
C LEU A 135 -1.30 0.25 -1.05
N LEU A 136 -0.10 -0.11 -1.51
CA LEU A 136 0.05 -1.02 -2.66
C LEU A 136 -0.40 -2.43 -2.32
N TYR A 137 0.02 -2.93 -1.16
CA TYR A 137 -0.44 -4.23 -0.68
C TYR A 137 -1.98 -4.29 -0.68
N MET A 138 -2.63 -3.26 -0.14
CA MET A 138 -4.08 -3.18 -0.08
C MET A 138 -4.72 -3.02 -1.45
N ALA A 139 -4.10 -2.27 -2.38
CA ALA A 139 -4.56 -2.22 -3.76
C ALA A 139 -4.58 -3.61 -4.41
N CYS A 140 -3.46 -4.36 -4.31
CA CYS A 140 -3.38 -5.73 -4.81
C CYS A 140 -4.39 -6.67 -4.11
N TYR A 141 -4.59 -6.50 -2.80
CA TYR A 141 -5.57 -7.28 -2.04
C TYR A 141 -7.00 -7.13 -2.57
N PHE A 142 -7.39 -5.91 -2.97
CA PHE A 142 -8.71 -5.63 -3.57
C PHE A 142 -8.77 -6.04 -5.06
N GLU A 143 -7.67 -5.89 -5.80
CA GLU A 143 -7.53 -6.36 -7.19
C GLU A 143 -7.79 -7.88 -7.31
N ASP A 144 -7.20 -8.67 -6.41
CA ASP A 144 -7.40 -10.12 -6.32
C ASP A 144 -8.88 -10.49 -6.08
N ARG A 145 -9.61 -9.63 -5.38
CA ARG A 145 -11.03 -9.80 -5.05
C ARG A 145 -11.99 -9.18 -6.07
N LYS A 146 -11.46 -8.54 -7.11
CA LYS A 146 -12.25 -7.80 -8.11
C LYS A 146 -13.07 -6.66 -7.51
N ASP A 147 -12.62 -6.12 -6.37
CA ASP A 147 -13.17 -4.91 -5.78
C ASP A 147 -12.46 -3.70 -6.39
N LYS A 148 -13.00 -3.23 -7.52
CA LYS A 148 -12.39 -2.14 -8.29
C LYS A 148 -12.40 -0.80 -7.54
N GLU A 149 -13.39 -0.56 -6.69
CA GLU A 149 -13.50 0.70 -5.94
C GLU A 149 -12.47 0.73 -4.81
N GLY A 150 -12.34 -0.37 -4.06
CA GLY A 150 -11.30 -0.52 -3.05
C GLY A 150 -9.90 -0.40 -3.64
N GLU A 151 -9.65 -1.06 -4.78
CA GLU A 151 -8.38 -0.98 -5.49
C GLU A 151 -8.05 0.46 -5.93
N LEU A 152 -8.98 1.12 -6.64
CA LEU A 152 -8.78 2.48 -7.13
C LEU A 152 -8.52 3.45 -5.98
N SER A 153 -9.26 3.32 -4.87
CA SER A 153 -9.09 4.15 -3.68
C SER A 153 -7.68 4.03 -3.09
N MET A 154 -7.17 2.81 -2.95
CA MET A 154 -5.82 2.57 -2.43
C MET A 154 -4.73 3.06 -3.39
N ARG A 155 -4.89 2.86 -4.71
CA ARG A 155 -3.96 3.38 -5.71
C ARG A 155 -3.92 4.92 -5.71
N TYR A 156 -5.06 5.58 -5.57
CA TYR A 156 -5.12 7.05 -5.46
C TYR A 156 -4.41 7.55 -4.20
N ALA A 157 -4.70 6.95 -3.04
CA ALA A 157 -4.04 7.31 -1.79
C ALA A 157 -2.50 7.13 -1.91
N ARG A 158 -2.05 6.05 -2.54
CA ARG A 158 -0.63 5.80 -2.80
C ARG A 158 -0.02 6.86 -3.71
N LEU A 159 -0.66 7.14 -4.85
CA LEU A 159 -0.22 8.15 -5.81
C LEU A 159 -0.12 9.54 -5.15
N LEU A 160 -1.09 9.88 -4.30
CA LEU A 160 -1.11 11.12 -3.56
C LEU A 160 0.16 11.28 -2.71
N LEU A 161 0.56 10.24 -1.98
CA LEU A 161 1.81 10.25 -1.22
C LEU A 161 3.05 10.37 -2.11
N SER A 162 3.10 9.60 -3.21
CA SER A 162 4.20 9.65 -4.17
C SER A 162 4.41 11.04 -4.74
N GLN A 163 3.34 11.71 -5.18
CA GLN A 163 3.41 13.08 -5.71
C GLN A 163 3.85 14.10 -4.66
N HIS A 164 3.45 13.92 -3.40
CA HIS A 164 3.67 14.93 -2.36
C HIS A 164 5.01 14.82 -1.64
N PHE A 165 5.54 13.60 -1.47
CA PHE A 165 6.76 13.34 -0.71
C PHE A 165 7.90 12.79 -1.56
N PHE A 166 7.58 12.15 -2.68
CA PHE A 166 8.55 11.48 -3.57
C PHE A 166 8.52 12.08 -4.98
N SER A 167 8.18 13.37 -5.11
CA SER A 167 8.10 14.09 -6.40
C SER A 167 9.37 14.03 -7.24
N HIS A 168 10.51 13.79 -6.60
CA HIS A 168 11.84 13.65 -7.21
C HIS A 168 12.20 12.20 -7.54
N ALA A 169 11.27 11.24 -7.39
CA ALA A 169 11.47 9.82 -7.66
C ALA A 169 10.51 9.34 -8.77
N PRO A 170 10.83 9.57 -10.06
CA PRO A 170 9.98 9.18 -11.19
C PRO A 170 9.67 7.68 -11.23
N GLN A 171 10.60 6.84 -10.78
CA GLN A 171 10.42 5.38 -10.65
C GLN A 171 9.29 4.98 -9.71
N LEU A 172 8.82 5.89 -8.85
CA LEU A 172 7.68 5.69 -7.97
C LEU A 172 6.41 6.28 -8.58
N ILE A 173 6.47 7.55 -9.02
CA ILE A 173 5.29 8.29 -9.49
C ILE A 173 4.72 7.70 -10.77
N GLY A 174 5.57 7.39 -11.75
CA GLY A 174 5.13 6.87 -13.05
C GLY A 174 4.30 5.61 -12.89
N PRO A 175 4.82 4.56 -12.21
CA PRO A 175 4.05 3.36 -11.96
C PRO A 175 2.74 3.58 -11.19
N ASP A 176 2.73 4.46 -10.19
CA ASP A 176 1.53 4.76 -9.42
C ASP A 176 0.47 5.48 -10.29
N MET A 177 0.88 6.40 -11.18
CA MET A 177 0.00 7.05 -12.16
C MET A 177 -0.58 6.04 -13.16
N ILE A 178 0.23 5.11 -13.67
CA ILE A 178 -0.23 4.03 -14.57
C ILE A 178 -1.27 3.15 -13.89
N GLY A 179 -1.05 2.78 -12.63
CA GLY A 179 -2.03 2.03 -11.84
C GLY A 179 -3.37 2.74 -11.78
N VAL A 180 -3.39 4.01 -11.38
CA VAL A 180 -4.62 4.82 -11.33
C VAL A 180 -5.27 4.95 -12.71
N ALA A 181 -4.49 5.22 -13.76
CA ALA A 181 -5.00 5.37 -15.12
C ALA A 181 -5.73 4.12 -15.62
N LYS A 182 -5.16 2.93 -15.40
CA LYS A 182 -5.76 1.65 -15.78
C LYS A 182 -7.09 1.42 -15.06
N ASN A 183 -7.15 1.65 -13.76
CA ASN A 183 -8.42 1.53 -13.03
C ASN A 183 -9.46 2.53 -13.55
N LEU A 184 -9.09 3.78 -13.82
CA LEU A 184 -10.02 4.77 -14.40
C LEU A 184 -10.54 4.34 -15.78
N GLU A 185 -9.69 3.78 -16.63
CA GLU A 185 -10.07 3.19 -17.92
C GLU A 185 -11.10 2.07 -17.71
N GLU A 186 -10.90 1.19 -16.73
CA GLU A 186 -11.86 0.13 -16.39
C GLU A 186 -13.21 0.63 -15.88
N PHE A 187 -13.25 1.81 -15.27
CA PHE A 187 -14.50 2.50 -14.88
C PHE A 187 -15.14 3.28 -16.04
N GLY A 188 -14.56 3.24 -17.24
CA GLY A 188 -15.03 4.02 -18.40
C GLY A 188 -14.75 5.52 -18.28
N LEU A 189 -13.91 5.95 -17.33
CA LEU A 189 -13.51 7.34 -17.13
C LEU A 189 -12.34 7.70 -18.04
N ASN A 190 -12.51 7.47 -19.35
CA ASN A 190 -11.43 7.49 -20.35
C ASN A 190 -10.71 8.84 -20.42
N ASP A 191 -11.43 9.96 -20.32
CA ASP A 191 -10.82 11.30 -20.35
C ASP A 191 -9.85 11.50 -19.17
N LYS A 192 -10.22 10.98 -17.98
CA LYS A 192 -9.36 11.05 -16.80
C LYS A 192 -8.18 10.11 -16.92
N ALA A 193 -8.40 8.87 -17.39
CA ALA A 193 -7.34 7.91 -17.65
C ALA A 193 -6.31 8.46 -18.65
N LEU A 194 -6.79 9.07 -19.73
CA LEU A 194 -5.97 9.70 -20.76
C LEU A 194 -5.12 10.83 -20.18
N ALA A 195 -5.67 11.66 -19.30
CA ALA A 195 -4.91 12.72 -18.64
C ALA A 195 -3.72 12.18 -17.83
N PHE A 196 -3.89 11.04 -17.13
CA PHE A 196 -2.78 10.39 -16.43
C PHE A 196 -1.73 9.82 -17.39
N PHE A 197 -2.14 9.14 -18.46
CA PHE A 197 -1.19 8.63 -19.47
C PHE A 197 -0.40 9.78 -20.12
N GLN A 198 -1.06 10.87 -20.48
CA GLN A 198 -0.40 12.05 -21.06
C GLN A 198 0.57 12.72 -20.08
N ALA A 199 0.23 12.79 -18.79
CA ALA A 199 1.13 13.31 -17.76
C ALA A 199 2.41 12.46 -17.68
N VAL A 200 2.30 11.13 -17.66
CA VAL A 200 3.48 10.25 -17.66
C VAL A 200 4.31 10.44 -18.93
N ILE A 201 3.70 10.55 -20.11
CA ILE A 201 4.45 10.79 -21.35
C ILE A 201 5.21 12.11 -21.29
N SER A 202 4.52 13.20 -20.93
CA SER A 202 5.12 14.54 -20.84
C SER A 202 6.34 14.56 -19.90
N ASP A 203 6.23 13.92 -18.74
CA ASP A 203 7.28 13.96 -17.72
C ASP A 203 8.42 12.96 -17.99
N PHE A 204 8.15 11.82 -18.66
CA PHE A 204 9.10 10.71 -18.76
C PHE A 204 9.70 10.54 -20.16
N GLU A 205 9.01 10.96 -21.23
CA GLU A 205 9.54 10.90 -22.59
C GLU A 205 10.89 11.62 -22.75
N PRO A 206 11.12 12.82 -22.16
CA PRO A 206 12.42 13.48 -22.23
C PRO A 206 13.58 12.64 -21.65
N LEU A 207 13.29 11.73 -20.72
CA LEU A 207 14.27 10.84 -20.10
C LEU A 207 14.63 9.65 -21.00
N TYR A 208 13.79 9.31 -21.98
CA TYR A 208 13.99 8.14 -22.84
C TYR A 208 15.39 8.12 -23.49
N ALA A 209 15.83 9.24 -24.06
CA ALA A 209 17.11 9.32 -24.75
C ALA A 209 18.32 9.05 -23.84
N VAL A 210 18.19 9.36 -22.54
CA VAL A 210 19.20 9.06 -21.52
C VAL A 210 19.12 7.57 -21.16
N LEU A 211 17.93 7.10 -20.80
CA LEU A 211 17.69 5.72 -20.38
C LEU A 211 18.06 4.71 -21.47
N ALA A 212 17.76 5.00 -22.73
CA ALA A 212 18.04 4.14 -23.88
C ALA A 212 19.55 3.96 -24.17
N LYS A 213 20.39 4.89 -23.73
CA LYS A 213 21.85 4.84 -23.93
C LYS A 213 22.62 4.22 -22.76
N LEU A 214 21.94 3.90 -21.66
CA LEU A 214 22.58 3.28 -20.52
C LEU A 214 23.10 1.88 -20.89
N PRO A 215 24.35 1.54 -20.50
CA PRO A 215 24.93 0.23 -20.79
C PRO A 215 24.24 -0.90 -20.01
N LYS A 216 23.68 -0.58 -18.85
CA LYS A 216 22.85 -1.47 -18.03
C LYS A 216 21.86 -0.61 -17.25
N ARG A 217 20.63 -1.11 -17.05
CA ARG A 217 19.57 -0.40 -16.34
C ARG A 217 19.32 -0.99 -14.96
N SER A 218 19.20 -0.12 -13.97
CA SER A 218 18.71 -0.44 -12.64
C SER A 218 17.21 -0.79 -12.68
N LEU A 219 16.69 -1.37 -11.60
CA LEU A 219 15.25 -1.61 -11.47
C LEU A 219 14.45 -0.31 -11.58
N GLU A 220 14.95 0.78 -11.03
CA GLU A 220 14.30 2.09 -11.05
C GLU A 220 14.16 2.64 -12.47
N GLU A 221 15.23 2.53 -13.26
CA GLU A 221 15.26 2.95 -14.67
C GLU A 221 14.32 2.08 -15.51
N LYS A 222 14.25 0.78 -15.22
CA LYS A 222 13.27 -0.13 -15.87
C LYS A 222 11.83 0.23 -15.51
N LEU A 223 11.55 0.60 -14.26
CA LEU A 223 10.21 1.03 -13.84
C LEU A 223 9.78 2.33 -14.56
N GLN A 224 10.70 3.26 -14.76
CA GLN A 224 10.44 4.48 -15.53
C GLN A 224 10.13 4.17 -17.00
N LEU A 225 10.94 3.31 -17.64
CA LEU A 225 10.69 2.87 -19.02
C LEU A 225 9.38 2.09 -19.16
N TRP A 226 9.07 1.23 -18.19
CA TRP A 226 7.83 0.49 -18.16
C TRP A 226 6.63 1.44 -18.06
N ALA A 227 6.68 2.42 -17.16
CA ALA A 227 5.61 3.40 -17.02
C ALA A 227 5.39 4.20 -18.31
N LEU A 228 6.48 4.66 -18.95
CA LEU A 228 6.40 5.38 -20.23
C LEU A 228 5.82 4.50 -21.35
N LYS A 229 6.25 3.24 -21.45
CA LYS A 229 5.70 2.28 -22.41
C LYS A 229 4.19 2.08 -22.21
N GLU A 230 3.77 1.84 -20.98
CA GLU A 230 2.35 1.66 -20.65
C GLU A 230 1.53 2.92 -20.94
N ALA A 231 2.12 4.11 -20.73
CA ALA A 231 1.48 5.37 -21.04
C ALA A 231 1.22 5.54 -22.55
N PHE A 232 2.21 5.24 -23.39
CA PHE A 232 2.03 5.26 -24.85
C PHE A 232 0.97 4.25 -25.31
N LEU A 233 0.96 3.04 -24.73
CA LEU A 233 -0.08 2.05 -25.03
C LEU A 233 -1.47 2.54 -24.61
N GLY A 234 -1.59 3.16 -23.44
CA GLY A 234 -2.84 3.76 -22.96
C GLY A 234 -3.33 4.89 -23.87
N GLN A 235 -2.45 5.81 -24.24
CA GLN A 235 -2.78 6.91 -25.15
C GLN A 235 -3.16 6.40 -26.55
N ASN A 236 -2.43 5.43 -27.11
CA ASN A 236 -2.76 4.82 -28.39
C ASN A 236 -4.15 4.17 -28.37
N ARG A 237 -4.47 3.40 -27.32
CA ARG A 237 -5.81 2.79 -27.18
C ARG A 237 -6.93 3.80 -27.06
N LEU A 238 -6.77 4.83 -26.22
CA LEU A 238 -7.86 5.76 -25.88
C LEU A 238 -8.01 6.91 -26.88
N ALA A 239 -6.91 7.40 -27.45
CA ALA A 239 -6.89 8.55 -28.35
C ALA A 239 -6.54 8.20 -29.80
N GLN A 240 -6.31 6.92 -30.12
CA GLN A 240 -5.99 6.43 -31.47
C GLN A 240 -4.78 7.15 -32.09
N THR A 241 -3.78 7.44 -31.27
CA THR A 241 -2.54 8.11 -31.67
C THR A 241 -1.51 7.10 -32.16
N ASP A 242 -0.65 7.46 -33.11
CA ASP A 242 0.44 6.59 -33.53
C ASP A 242 1.48 6.42 -32.40
N LEU A 243 2.00 5.20 -32.26
CA LEU A 243 3.12 4.94 -31.36
C LEU A 243 4.40 5.57 -31.91
N PRO A 244 5.30 6.08 -31.05
CA PRO A 244 6.55 6.68 -31.53
C PRO A 244 7.42 5.63 -32.23
N ALA A 245 8.22 6.05 -33.22
CA ALA A 245 9.06 5.13 -34.00
C ALA A 245 10.06 4.32 -33.16
N TYR A 246 10.44 4.83 -31.98
CA TYR A 246 11.33 4.14 -31.05
C TYR A 246 10.59 3.15 -30.12
N PHE A 247 9.25 3.03 -30.21
CA PHE A 247 8.45 2.22 -29.30
C PHE A 247 8.84 0.74 -29.27
N GLU A 248 9.24 0.18 -30.42
CA GLU A 248 9.65 -1.23 -30.51
C GLU A 248 10.90 -1.55 -29.65
N GLN A 249 11.68 -0.53 -29.28
CA GLN A 249 12.91 -0.69 -28.51
C GLN A 249 12.62 -0.97 -27.02
N PHE A 250 11.46 -0.54 -26.48
CA PHE A 250 11.16 -0.68 -25.04
C PHE A 250 11.28 -2.13 -24.55
N GLU A 251 10.84 -3.11 -25.32
CA GLU A 251 10.93 -4.53 -24.97
C GLU A 251 12.38 -4.99 -24.76
N ALA A 252 13.29 -4.57 -25.63
CA ALA A 252 14.71 -4.87 -25.48
C ALA A 252 15.28 -4.18 -24.24
N LEU A 253 14.98 -2.88 -24.08
CA LEU A 253 15.50 -2.08 -22.97
C LEU A 253 15.05 -2.60 -21.58
N LEU A 254 13.88 -3.23 -21.49
CA LEU A 254 13.34 -3.77 -20.24
C LEU A 254 13.94 -5.15 -19.87
N ARG A 255 14.45 -5.91 -20.85
CA ARG A 255 15.02 -7.25 -20.63
C ARG A 255 16.46 -7.20 -20.12
N ASP A 256 17.25 -6.25 -20.59
CA ASP A 256 18.67 -6.03 -20.25
C ASP A 256 18.86 -5.61 -18.78
#